data_AF-A0A1G2V7W0-F1
#
_entry.id   AF-A0A1G2V7W0-F1
#
_cell.length_a   1.000
_cell.length_b   1.000
_cell.length_c   1.000
_cell.angle_alpha   90.00
_cell.angle_beta   90.00
_cell.angle_gamma   90.00
#
_symmetry.space_group_name_H-M   'P 1'
#
loop_
_entity.id
_entity.type
_entity.pdbx_description
1 polymer ?
#
loop_
_entity_poly.entity_id
_entity_poly.type
_entity_poly.pdbx_seq_one_letter_code
_entity_poly.pdbx_strand_id
1 'polypeptide(L)'
;MENNQTNYVSKRGIHVPKDVKEYILKRIKEGSKTVPEIAQEHGIGKTAIYNWLKNETGGSNDPEIFKLKKENQLLKQLVAELALKVREGEKRGW
;
A
#
# COMPACT_ATOMS: atom_id res chain seq x y z
N MET A 1 -34.73 38.34 -0.64
CA MET A 1 -35.12 36.98 -0.21
C MET A 1 -34.12 36.03 -0.86
N GLU A 2 -33.10 35.60 -0.10
CA GLU A 2 -32.01 34.79 -0.63
C GLU A 2 -32.45 33.32 -0.75
N ASN A 3 -32.36 32.79 -1.97
CA ASN A 3 -32.73 31.42 -2.29
C ASN A 3 -31.63 30.46 -1.83
N ASN A 4 -31.72 29.99 -0.58
CA ASN A 4 -30.85 28.92 -0.08
C ASN A 4 -31.34 27.56 -0.62
N GLN A 5 -30.84 27.18 -1.80
CA GLN A 5 -31.01 25.83 -2.33
C GLN A 5 -30.12 24.86 -1.53
N THR A 6 -30.70 24.23 -0.51
CA THR A 6 -30.11 23.07 0.16
C THR A 6 -30.00 21.91 -0.83
N ASN A 7 -28.80 21.73 -1.38
CA ASN A 7 -28.48 20.65 -2.30
C ASN A 7 -28.22 19.37 -1.49
N TYR A 8 -29.22 18.49 -1.39
CA TYR A 8 -29.09 17.16 -0.79
C TYR A 8 -28.32 16.25 -1.75
N VAL A 9 -26.99 16.28 -1.68
CA VAL A 9 -26.15 15.40 -2.50
C VAL A 9 -26.25 13.96 -1.98
N SER A 10 -26.60 13.03 -2.85
CA SER A 10 -26.94 11.64 -2.54
C SER A 10 -25.87 10.93 -1.70
N LYS A 11 -26.33 10.25 -0.63
CA LYS A 11 -25.53 9.44 0.31
C LYS A 11 -25.07 8.08 -0.27
N ARG A 12 -24.78 8.00 -1.58
CA ARG A 12 -24.20 6.81 -2.23
C ARG A 12 -22.83 7.19 -2.78
N GLY A 13 -21.79 6.57 -2.24
CA GLY A 13 -20.43 6.75 -2.74
C GLY A 13 -20.36 6.35 -4.22
N ILE A 14 -19.66 7.13 -5.03
CA ILE A 14 -19.37 6.80 -6.42
C ILE A 14 -18.49 5.54 -6.40
N HIS A 15 -18.97 4.45 -7.01
CA HIS A 15 -18.14 3.28 -7.24
C HIS A 15 -17.12 3.63 -8.32
N VAL A 16 -15.86 3.79 -7.93
CA VAL A 16 -14.77 4.04 -8.86
C VAL A 16 -14.20 2.69 -9.29
N PRO A 17 -14.20 2.38 -10.59
CA PRO A 17 -13.61 1.15 -11.12
C PRO A 17 -12.14 1.00 -10.72
N LYS A 18 -11.70 -0.26 -10.59
CA LYS A 18 -10.37 -0.61 -10.06
C LYS A 18 -9.24 -0.10 -10.96
N ASP A 19 -9.40 -0.22 -12.26
CA ASP A 19 -8.52 0.29 -13.31
C ASP A 19 -8.34 1.81 -13.24
N VAL A 20 -9.43 2.56 -13.03
CA VAL A 20 -9.39 4.02 -12.87
C VAL A 20 -8.64 4.40 -11.59
N LYS A 21 -8.88 3.68 -10.49
CA LYS A 21 -8.16 3.88 -9.23
C LYS A 21 -6.65 3.63 -9.40
N GLU A 22 -6.25 2.55 -10.07
CA GLU A 22 -4.84 2.22 -10.30
C GLU A 22 -4.13 3.28 -11.17
N TYR A 23 -4.79 3.75 -12.23
CA TYR A 23 -4.29 4.83 -13.07
C TYR A 23 -4.03 6.12 -12.29
N ILE A 24 -4.99 6.50 -11.44
CA ILE A 24 -4.89 7.71 -10.60
C ILE A 24 -3.74 7.61 -9.60
N LEU A 25 -3.60 6.46 -8.92
CA LEU A 25 -2.53 6.23 -7.96
C LEU A 25 -1.15 6.25 -8.63
N LYS A 26 -1.02 5.67 -9.83
CA LYS A 26 0.22 5.71 -10.62
C LYS A 26 0.62 7.16 -10.94
N ARG A 27 -0.32 7.98 -11.40
CA ARG A 27 -0.07 9.39 -11.76
C ARG A 27 0.34 10.26 -10.56
N ILE A 28 -0.18 9.94 -9.37
CA ILE A 28 0.26 10.57 -8.11
C ILE A 28 1.70 10.19 -7.78
N LYS A 29 2.07 8.91 -7.92
CA LYS A 29 3.43 8.42 -7.63
C LYS A 29 4.48 8.96 -8.62
N GLU A 30 4.10 9.14 -9.87
CA GLU A 30 4.95 9.74 -10.90
C GLU A 30 5.19 11.25 -10.68
N GLY A 31 4.53 11.85 -9.68
CA GLY A 31 4.77 13.23 -9.26
C GLY A 31 4.27 14.28 -10.25
N SER A 32 3.45 13.89 -11.24
CA SER A 32 3.05 14.77 -12.34
C SER A 32 2.03 15.83 -11.91
N LYS A 33 1.22 15.53 -10.89
CA LYS A 33 0.17 16.43 -10.36
C LYS A 33 -0.08 16.14 -8.87
N THR A 34 -0.57 17.14 -8.15
CA THR A 34 -0.93 17.04 -6.73
C THR A 34 -2.31 16.37 -6.56
N VAL A 35 -2.56 15.79 -5.37
CA VAL A 35 -3.85 15.15 -5.03
C VAL A 35 -5.05 16.09 -5.24
N PRO A 36 -5.00 17.40 -4.88
CA PRO A 36 -6.10 18.33 -5.15
C PRO A 36 -6.39 18.53 -6.65
N GLU A 37 -5.37 18.60 -7.50
CA GLU A 37 -5.54 18.80 -8.94
C GLU A 37 -6.17 17.57 -9.60
N ILE A 38 -5.72 16.39 -9.22
CA ILE A 38 -6.24 15.10 -9.71
C ILE A 38 -7.69 14.89 -9.24
N ALA A 39 -8.00 15.26 -7.99
CA ALA A 39 -9.35 15.23 -7.46
C ALA A 39 -10.32 16.08 -8.32
N GLN A 40 -9.88 17.28 -8.71
CA GLN A 40 -10.67 18.18 -9.54
C GLN A 40 -10.80 17.68 -10.98
N GLU A 41 -9.71 17.19 -11.59
CA GLU A 41 -9.68 16.68 -12.97
C GLU A 41 -10.60 15.47 -13.16
N HIS A 42 -10.68 14.59 -12.16
CA HIS A 42 -11.45 13.34 -12.24
C HIS A 42 -12.78 13.38 -11.50
N GLY A 43 -13.14 14.50 -10.86
CA GLY A 43 -14.38 14.62 -10.08
C GLY A 43 -14.44 13.70 -8.86
N ILE A 44 -13.29 13.37 -8.27
CA ILE A 44 -13.17 12.45 -7.14
C ILE A 44 -12.91 13.24 -5.86
N GLY A 45 -13.54 12.86 -4.76
CA GLY A 45 -13.27 13.48 -3.47
C GLY A 45 -11.81 13.27 -3.03
N LYS A 46 -11.12 14.33 -2.63
CA LYS A 46 -9.74 14.28 -2.10
C LYS A 46 -9.56 13.19 -1.03
N THR A 47 -10.54 13.06 -0.13
CA THR A 47 -10.58 12.05 0.93
C THR A 47 -10.53 10.62 0.39
N ALA A 48 -11.18 10.34 -0.74
CA ALA A 48 -11.16 9.02 -1.36
C ALA A 48 -9.76 8.67 -1.87
N ILE A 49 -9.08 9.64 -2.51
CA ILE A 49 -7.71 9.47 -3.01
C ILE A 49 -6.73 9.21 -1.85
N TYR A 50 -6.81 9.98 -0.77
CA TYR A 50 -5.98 9.75 0.42
C TYR A 50 -6.24 8.39 1.07
N ASN A 51 -7.50 7.95 1.13
CA ASN A 51 -7.84 6.61 1.62
C ASN A 51 -7.25 5.51 0.73
N TRP A 52 -7.24 5.71 -0.59
CA TRP A 52 -6.61 4.77 -1.52
C TRP A 52 -5.10 4.71 -1.36
N LEU A 53 -4.42 5.86 -1.23
CA LEU A 53 -2.98 5.92 -0.97
C LEU A 53 -2.62 5.23 0.35
N LYS A 54 -3.42 5.46 1.40
CA LYS A 54 -3.26 4.79 2.70
C LYS A 54 -3.37 3.26 2.57
N ASN A 55 -4.37 2.78 1.81
CA ASN A 55 -4.60 1.35 1.61
C ASN A 55 -3.58 0.71 0.65
N GLU A 56 -3.03 1.48 -0.29
CA GLU A 56 -2.03 1.02 -1.26
C GLU A 56 -0.63 0.92 -0.64
N THR A 57 -0.28 1.85 0.27
CA THR A 57 1.04 1.87 0.93
C THR A 57 1.27 0.64 1.81
N GLY A 58 0.28 -0.24 1.99
CA GLY A 58 0.56 -1.64 2.29
C GLY A 58 1.45 -1.86 3.51
N GLY A 59 1.42 -0.93 4.47
CA GLY A 59 1.66 -1.27 5.86
C GLY A 59 0.47 -2.11 6.24
N SER A 60 0.45 -3.37 5.81
CA SER A 60 -0.33 -4.39 6.43
C SER A 60 0.14 -4.38 7.89
N ASN A 61 -0.55 -3.60 8.73
CA ASN A 61 -0.63 -3.83 10.17
C ASN A 61 -1.42 -5.13 10.40
N ASP A 62 -1.23 -6.10 9.53
CA ASP A 62 -1.66 -7.46 9.68
C ASP A 62 -0.57 -8.11 10.53
N PRO A 63 -0.86 -8.37 11.81
CA PRO A 63 0.12 -8.94 12.73
C PRO A 63 0.69 -10.26 12.21
N GLU A 64 -0.07 -10.99 11.40
CA GLU A 64 0.35 -12.25 10.81
C GLU A 64 1.46 -12.04 9.78
N ILE A 65 1.36 -11.04 8.91
CA ILE A 65 2.41 -10.72 7.93
C ILE A 65 3.70 -10.29 8.64
N PHE A 66 3.58 -9.55 9.74
CA PHE A 66 4.75 -9.15 10.53
C PHE A 66 5.42 -10.37 11.20
N LYS A 67 4.61 -11.24 11.81
CA LYS A 67 5.08 -12.50 12.42
C LYS A 67 5.77 -13.40 11.38
N LEU A 68 5.14 -13.60 10.22
CA LEU A 68 5.70 -14.39 9.12
C LEU A 68 7.03 -13.82 8.60
N LYS A 69 7.16 -12.50 8.48
CA LYS A 69 8.43 -11.86 8.10
C LYS A 69 9.53 -12.12 9.13
N LYS A 70 9.20 -12.02 10.42
CA LYS A 70 10.14 -12.29 11.52
C LYS A 70 10.57 -13.75 11.55
N GLU A 71 9.62 -14.69 11.42
CA GLU A 71 9.91 -16.12 11.34
C GLU A 71 10.79 -16.45 10.14
N ASN A 72 10.49 -15.89 8.97
CA ASN A 72 11.31 -16.08 7.76
C ASN A 72 12.75 -15.58 7.95
N GLN A 73 12.93 -14.43 8.60
CA GLN A 73 14.25 -13.88 8.91
C GLN A 73 15.04 -14.81 9.84
N LEU A 74 14.41 -15.30 10.92
CA LEU A 74 15.05 -16.23 11.86
C LEU A 74 15.43 -17.56 11.19
N LEU A 75 14.55 -18.09 10.33
CA LEU A 75 14.83 -19.30 9.56
C LEU A 75 16.04 -19.13 8.63
N LYS A 76 16.13 -17.99 7.92
CA LYS A 76 17.28 -17.69 7.07
C LYS A 76 18.59 -17.59 7.85
N GLN A 77 18.55 -17.01 9.05
CA GLN A 77 19.72 -16.93 9.93
C GLN A 77 20.16 -18.33 10.37
N LEU A 78 19.23 -19.16 10.82
CA LEU A 78 19.54 -20.54 11.23
C LEU A 78 20.13 -21.36 10.08
N VAL A 79 19.57 -21.23 8.88
CA VAL A 79 20.11 -21.89 7.67
C VAL A 79 21.52 -21.42 7.37
N ALA A 80 21.79 -20.11 7.47
CA ALA A 80 23.13 -19.57 7.26
C ALA A 80 24.13 -20.12 8.30
N GLU A 81 23.76 -20.17 9.58
CA GLU A 81 24.59 -20.73 10.64
C GLU A 81 24.90 -22.22 10.42
N LEU A 82 23.90 -23.01 10.02
CA LEU A 82 24.08 -24.43 9.71
C LEU A 82 24.98 -24.63 8.50
N ALA A 83 24.79 -23.84 7.43
CA ALA A 83 25.64 -23.90 6.24
C ALA A 83 27.11 -23.57 6.57
N LEU A 84 27.35 -22.61 7.46
CA LEU A 84 28.70 -22.30 7.95
C LEU A 84 29.32 -23.47 8.72
N LYS A 85 28.57 -24.10 9.63
CA LYS A 85 29.04 -25.26 10.41
C LYS A 85 29.37 -26.47 9.52
N VAL A 86 28.54 -26.76 8.51
CA VAL A 86 28.80 -27.83 7.54
C VAL A 86 30.12 -27.56 6.81
N ARG A 87 30.29 -26.33 6.31
CA ARG A 87 31.53 -25.92 5.62
C ARG A 87 32.77 -26.00 6.51
N GLU A 88 32.65 -25.68 7.79
CA GLU A 88 33.75 -25.79 8.77
C GLU A 88 34.09 -27.25 9.10
N GLY A 89 33.08 -28.13 9.15
CA GLY A 89 33.26 -29.57 9.31
C GLY A 89 33.98 -30.21 8.11
N GLU A 90 33.62 -29.82 6.89
CA GLU A 90 34.28 -30.27 5.66
C GLU A 90 35.75 -29.84 5.60
N LYS A 91 36.08 -28.63 6.08
CA LYS A 91 37.46 -28.12 6.15
C LYS A 91 38.34 -28.81 7.19
N ARG A 92 37.74 -29.45 8.20
CA ARG A 92 38.43 -30.21 9.26
C ARG A 92 38.55 -31.70 8.94
N GLY A 93 37.96 -32.17 7.83
CA GLY A 93 38.00 -33.56 7.36
C GLY A 93 39.19 -33.92 6.48
N TRP A 94 40.28 -33.15 6.52
CA TRP A 94 41.57 -33.43 5.87
C TRP A 94 42.71 -33.27 6.87
#